data_AF-A0A3N8KDE1-F1
#
_entry.id   AF-A0A3N8KDE1-F1
#
_cell.length_a   1.000
_cell.length_b   1.000
_cell.length_c   1.000
_cell.angle_alpha   90.00
_cell.angle_beta   90.00
_cell.angle_gamma   90.00
#
_symmetry.space_group_name_H-M   'P 1'
#
loop_
_entity.id
_entity.type
_entity.pdbx_description
1 polymer ?
#
loop_
_entity_poly.entity_id
_entity_poly.type
_entity_poly.pdbx_seq_one_letter_code
_entity_poly.pdbx_strand_id
1 'polypeptide(L)'
;MKMVIAQDCYAELDQIKHRGAPELEQAYLDALRLSYGSHLSSAEADTLIRFYESDPGQKYQAFQAQLATVAADGMGQLDSGKVNPNAMASAPDVIEPRMNVLRLLTTFSMLIVASEDERRAVGHATGAPAIGIMLRAVAASQGNALDRIGREHSANLGDFSAFSQSQAETDELRAIHEAIAVTTVAAGKFAEEFSPELNGDLKKWRDLYKSLPRDKPSAPIR
;
A
#
# COMPACT_ATOMS: atom_id res chain seq x y z
N MET A 1 7.06 24.53 -23.65
CA MET A 1 6.83 24.07 -22.26
C MET A 1 6.37 22.62 -22.19
N LYS A 2 5.18 22.27 -22.71
CA LYS A 2 4.64 20.89 -22.64
C LYS A 2 5.59 19.81 -23.20
N MET A 3 6.26 20.07 -24.31
CA MET A 3 7.17 19.11 -24.96
C MET A 3 8.49 18.90 -24.21
N VAL A 4 9.07 19.95 -23.62
CA VAL A 4 10.31 19.87 -22.83
C VAL A 4 10.05 19.20 -21.49
N ILE A 5 8.95 19.55 -20.81
CA ILE A 5 8.50 18.89 -19.58
C ILE A 5 8.21 17.41 -19.86
N ALA A 6 7.52 17.08 -20.95
CA ALA A 6 7.25 15.69 -21.30
C ALA A 6 8.53 14.88 -21.56
N GLN A 7 9.52 15.44 -22.28
CA GLN A 7 10.80 14.77 -22.53
C GLN A 7 11.60 14.53 -21.24
N ASP A 8 11.61 15.50 -20.33
CA ASP A 8 12.26 15.40 -19.02
C ASP A 8 11.56 14.34 -18.16
N CYS A 9 10.22 14.34 -18.12
CA CYS A 9 9.45 13.29 -17.45
C CYS A 9 9.69 11.89 -18.04
N TYR A 10 9.86 11.77 -19.36
CA TYR A 10 10.20 10.48 -19.99
C TYR A 10 11.61 10.02 -19.62
N ALA A 11 12.59 10.92 -19.57
CA ALA A 11 13.95 10.60 -19.16
C ALA A 11 14.01 10.20 -17.66
N GLU A 12 13.28 10.89 -16.80
CA GLU A 12 13.14 10.55 -15.39
C GLU A 12 12.44 9.19 -15.21
N LEU A 13 11.36 8.92 -15.94
CA LEU A 13 10.67 7.64 -15.93
C LEU A 13 11.57 6.48 -16.36
N ASP A 14 12.36 6.68 -17.42
CA ASP A 14 13.29 5.67 -17.94
C ASP A 14 14.37 5.31 -16.91
N GLN A 15 14.90 6.31 -16.22
CA GLN A 15 15.89 6.09 -15.17
C GLN A 15 15.29 5.43 -13.91
N ILE A 16 14.07 5.82 -13.50
CA ILE A 16 13.34 5.12 -12.43
C ILE A 16 13.17 3.64 -12.79
N LYS A 17 12.79 3.34 -14.03
CA LYS A 17 12.57 1.97 -14.51
C LYS A 17 13.87 1.14 -14.55
N HIS A 18 14.96 1.72 -15.03
CA HIS A 18 16.20 0.98 -15.29
C HIS A 18 17.19 0.96 -14.13
N ARG A 19 17.06 1.88 -13.18
CA ARG A 19 17.96 1.98 -12.03
C ARG A 19 17.20 1.89 -10.70
N GLY A 20 16.14 2.69 -10.53
CA GLY A 20 15.40 2.74 -9.27
C GLY A 20 14.66 1.44 -8.94
N ALA A 21 13.89 0.90 -9.89
CA ALA A 21 13.09 -0.30 -9.65
C ALA A 21 13.95 -1.52 -9.25
N PRO A 22 15.07 -1.85 -9.94
CA PRO A 22 15.94 -2.95 -9.52
C PRO A 22 16.60 -2.73 -8.15
N GLU A 23 17.06 -1.50 -7.85
CA GLU A 23 17.68 -1.19 -6.56
C GLU A 23 16.68 -1.32 -5.40
N LEU A 24 15.45 -0.84 -5.58
CA LEU A 24 14.40 -0.96 -4.58
C LEU A 24 13.89 -2.40 -4.40
N GLU A 25 13.80 -3.16 -5.49
CA GLU A 25 13.48 -4.59 -5.44
C GLU A 25 14.54 -5.36 -4.64
N GLN A 26 15.83 -5.13 -4.92
CA GLN A 26 16.92 -5.76 -4.17
C GLN A 26 16.88 -5.36 -2.69
N ALA A 27 16.70 -4.06 -2.38
CA ALA A 27 16.59 -3.58 -1.02
C ALA A 27 15.40 -4.24 -0.27
N TYR A 28 14.27 -4.43 -0.94
CA TYR A 28 13.12 -5.13 -0.38
C TYR A 28 13.41 -6.61 -0.11
N LEU A 29 14.03 -7.33 -1.04
CA LEU A 29 14.38 -8.74 -0.86
C LEU A 29 15.40 -8.94 0.27
N ASP A 30 16.39 -8.05 0.38
CA ASP A 30 17.37 -8.09 1.46
C ASP A 30 16.73 -7.79 2.82
N ALA A 31 15.84 -6.80 2.88
CA ALA A 31 15.10 -6.48 4.09
C ALA A 31 14.16 -7.62 4.50
N LEU A 32 13.43 -8.22 3.55
CA LEU A 32 12.62 -9.42 3.79
C LEU A 32 13.45 -10.55 4.37
N ARG A 33 14.60 -10.86 3.76
CA ARG A 33 15.47 -11.94 4.25
C ARG A 33 15.90 -11.71 5.70
N LEU A 34 16.32 -10.49 6.03
CA LEU A 34 16.75 -10.13 7.37
C LEU A 34 15.59 -10.19 8.36
N SER A 35 14.44 -9.65 8.00
CA SER A 35 13.24 -9.63 8.84
C SER A 35 12.64 -11.02 9.06
N TYR A 36 12.61 -11.88 8.05
CA TYR A 36 12.22 -13.29 8.25
C TYR A 36 13.19 -13.98 9.21
N GLY A 37 14.49 -13.70 9.12
CA GLY A 37 15.50 -14.24 10.03
C GLY A 37 15.42 -13.71 11.47
N SER A 38 14.80 -12.55 11.70
CA SER A 38 14.64 -11.95 13.03
C SER A 38 13.32 -12.29 13.71
N HIS A 39 12.23 -12.45 12.94
CA HIS A 39 10.89 -12.68 13.49
C HIS A 39 10.44 -14.14 13.46
N LEU A 40 10.91 -14.95 12.51
CA LEU A 40 10.42 -16.33 12.36
C LEU A 40 11.43 -17.36 12.87
N SER A 41 10.98 -18.20 13.79
CA SER A 41 11.66 -19.46 14.08
C SER A 41 11.50 -20.44 12.91
N SER A 42 12.39 -21.45 12.83
CA SER A 42 12.26 -22.50 11.81
C SER A 42 10.92 -23.23 11.88
N ALA A 43 10.36 -23.42 13.08
CA ALA A 43 9.07 -24.10 13.26
C ALA A 43 7.89 -23.26 12.76
N GLU A 44 7.96 -21.93 12.91
CA GLU A 44 6.95 -21.00 12.37
C GLU A 44 7.04 -20.95 10.85
N ALA A 45 8.25 -20.85 10.29
CA ALA A 45 8.46 -20.93 8.84
C ALA A 45 7.90 -22.24 8.25
N ASP A 46 8.18 -23.39 8.87
CA ASP A 46 7.61 -24.68 8.46
C ASP A 46 6.08 -24.73 8.58
N THR A 47 5.50 -23.97 9.51
CA THR A 47 4.04 -23.89 9.68
C THR A 47 3.42 -23.05 8.56
N LEU A 48 4.01 -21.90 8.23
CA LEU A 48 3.58 -21.04 7.13
C LEU A 48 3.67 -21.79 5.80
N ILE A 49 4.82 -22.42 5.51
CA ILE A 49 5.03 -23.20 4.28
C ILE A 49 3.96 -24.28 4.15
N ARG A 50 3.77 -25.11 5.18
CA ARG A 50 2.74 -26.17 5.17
C ARG A 50 1.33 -25.62 5.00
N PHE A 51 1.01 -24.47 5.60
CA PHE A 51 -0.28 -23.85 5.41
C PHE A 51 -0.46 -23.41 3.95
N TYR A 52 0.47 -22.62 3.39
CA TYR A 52 0.37 -22.12 2.02
C TYR A 52 0.37 -23.24 0.96
N GLU A 53 1.02 -24.37 1.23
CA GLU A 53 1.00 -25.54 0.35
C GLU A 53 -0.32 -26.34 0.42
N SER A 54 -1.09 -26.21 1.51
CA SER A 54 -2.34 -26.94 1.72
C SER A 54 -3.52 -26.40 0.89
N ASP A 55 -4.56 -27.22 0.71
CA ASP A 55 -5.80 -26.80 0.01
C ASP A 55 -6.42 -25.52 0.61
N PRO A 56 -6.56 -25.36 1.95
CA PRO A 56 -6.98 -24.09 2.54
C PRO A 56 -6.05 -22.92 2.23
N GLY A 57 -4.72 -23.13 2.24
CA GLY A 57 -3.75 -22.07 1.97
C GLY A 57 -3.78 -21.58 0.53
N GLN A 58 -3.92 -22.48 -0.44
CA GLN A 58 -4.08 -22.10 -1.85
C GLN A 58 -5.37 -21.28 -2.06
N LYS A 59 -6.47 -21.67 -1.40
CA LYS A 59 -7.73 -20.89 -1.41
C LYS A 59 -7.56 -19.53 -0.72
N TYR A 60 -6.77 -19.48 0.36
CA TYR A 60 -6.43 -18.23 1.04
C TYR A 60 -5.64 -17.30 0.12
N GLN A 61 -4.63 -17.79 -0.61
CA GLN A 61 -3.89 -16.99 -1.59
C GLN A 61 -4.79 -16.43 -2.71
N ALA A 62 -5.72 -17.24 -3.24
CA ALA A 62 -6.69 -16.78 -4.21
C ALA A 62 -7.61 -15.69 -3.63
N PHE A 63 -8.05 -15.87 -2.38
CA PHE A 63 -8.83 -14.88 -1.63
C PHE A 63 -8.04 -13.57 -1.42
N GLN A 64 -6.77 -13.65 -1.03
CA GLN A 64 -5.88 -12.49 -0.89
C GLN A 64 -5.74 -11.71 -2.19
N ALA A 65 -5.53 -12.39 -3.32
CA ALA A 65 -5.40 -11.75 -4.63
C ALA A 65 -6.66 -10.97 -5.03
N GLN A 66 -7.85 -11.54 -4.78
CA GLN A 66 -9.12 -10.86 -5.03
C GLN A 66 -9.32 -9.65 -4.10
N LEU A 67 -9.03 -9.80 -2.81
CA LEU A 67 -9.13 -8.69 -1.86
C LEU A 67 -8.12 -7.58 -2.15
N ALA A 68 -6.89 -7.91 -2.53
CA ALA A 68 -5.88 -6.92 -2.90
C ALA A 68 -6.33 -6.08 -4.10
N THR A 69 -6.92 -6.71 -5.12
CA THR A 69 -7.47 -6.01 -6.28
C THR A 69 -8.58 -5.05 -5.87
N VAL A 70 -9.54 -5.53 -5.07
CA VAL A 70 -10.66 -4.72 -4.59
C VAL A 70 -10.18 -3.56 -3.70
N ALA A 71 -9.21 -3.82 -2.82
CA ALA A 71 -8.64 -2.80 -1.96
C ALA A 71 -7.88 -1.73 -2.78
N ALA A 72 -7.09 -2.13 -3.78
CA ALA A 72 -6.40 -1.21 -4.67
C ALA A 72 -7.39 -0.31 -5.44
N ASP A 73 -8.46 -0.88 -5.99
CA ASP A 73 -9.52 -0.11 -6.66
C ASP A 73 -10.23 0.85 -5.69
N GLY A 74 -10.51 0.40 -4.47
CA GLY A 74 -11.10 1.22 -3.41
C GLY A 74 -10.21 2.39 -3.00
N MET A 75 -8.92 2.14 -2.82
CA MET A 75 -7.91 3.15 -2.47
C MET A 75 -7.69 4.14 -3.62
N GLY A 76 -7.61 3.67 -4.87
CA GLY A 76 -7.50 4.56 -6.03
C GLY A 76 -8.71 5.49 -6.20
N GLN A 77 -9.91 5.05 -5.81
CA GLN A 77 -11.10 5.92 -5.79
C GLN A 77 -11.04 6.98 -4.68
N LEU A 78 -10.46 6.63 -3.52
CA LEU A 78 -10.22 7.58 -2.44
C LEU A 78 -9.23 8.67 -2.87
N ASP A 79 -8.10 8.27 -3.43
CA ASP A 79 -7.04 9.19 -3.85
C ASP A 79 -7.50 10.12 -4.98
N SER A 80 -8.37 9.63 -5.87
CA SER A 80 -8.95 10.43 -6.95
C SER A 80 -10.16 11.27 -6.53
N GLY A 81 -10.58 11.22 -5.25
CA GLY A 81 -11.75 11.94 -4.75
C GLY A 81 -13.08 11.51 -5.36
N LYS A 82 -13.13 10.31 -5.95
CA LYS A 82 -14.31 9.77 -6.66
C LYS A 82 -15.24 8.95 -5.77
N VAL A 83 -15.00 8.94 -4.46
CA VAL A 83 -15.86 8.21 -3.52
C VAL A 83 -17.22 8.89 -3.49
N ASN A 84 -18.26 8.15 -3.89
CA ASN A 84 -19.63 8.63 -3.81
C ASN A 84 -19.97 8.91 -2.34
N PRO A 85 -20.33 10.15 -1.95
CA PRO A 85 -20.68 10.49 -0.57
C PRO A 85 -21.83 9.62 -0.03
N ASN A 86 -22.73 9.18 -0.90
CA ASN A 86 -23.85 8.31 -0.54
C ASN A 86 -23.43 6.86 -0.26
N ALA A 87 -22.26 6.41 -0.74
CA ALA A 87 -21.72 5.09 -0.39
C ALA A 87 -21.30 5.03 1.09
N MET A 88 -20.86 6.17 1.66
CA MET A 88 -20.48 6.29 3.06
C MET A 88 -21.68 6.33 4.03
N ALA A 89 -22.91 6.51 3.51
CA ALA A 89 -24.15 6.51 4.30
C ALA A 89 -24.73 5.10 4.54
N SER A 90 -23.96 4.05 4.26
CA SER A 90 -24.37 2.66 4.45
C SER A 90 -24.60 2.35 5.94
N ALA A 91 -25.63 1.56 6.23
CA ALA A 91 -25.97 1.18 7.60
C ALA A 91 -24.85 0.34 8.26
N PRO A 92 -24.62 0.47 9.58
CA PRO A 92 -23.50 -0.19 10.27
C PRO A 92 -23.47 -1.72 10.11
N ASP A 93 -24.64 -2.35 10.10
CA ASP A 93 -24.85 -3.79 9.92
C ASP A 93 -24.38 -4.32 8.55
N VAL A 94 -24.25 -3.44 7.56
CA VAL A 94 -23.73 -3.78 6.22
C VAL A 94 -22.23 -3.55 6.12
N ILE A 95 -21.71 -2.50 6.77
CA ILE A 95 -20.29 -2.12 6.67
C ILE A 95 -19.40 -3.00 7.55
N GLU A 96 -19.85 -3.38 8.74
CA GLU A 96 -19.03 -4.18 9.67
C GLU A 96 -18.60 -5.54 9.08
N PRO A 97 -19.49 -6.34 8.46
CA PRO A 97 -19.07 -7.60 7.84
C PRO A 97 -18.03 -7.41 6.73
N ARG A 98 -18.20 -6.37 5.90
CA ARG A 98 -17.26 -6.03 4.83
C ARG A 98 -15.89 -5.62 5.37
N MET A 99 -15.88 -4.82 6.43
CA MET A 99 -14.64 -4.46 7.13
C MET A 99 -13.97 -5.70 7.74
N ASN A 100 -14.72 -6.65 8.28
CA ASN A 100 -14.16 -7.89 8.82
C ASN A 100 -13.51 -8.75 7.73
N VAL A 101 -14.11 -8.83 6.54
CA VAL A 101 -13.47 -9.49 5.38
C VAL A 101 -12.19 -8.74 4.98
N LEU A 102 -12.22 -7.41 4.90
CA LEU A 102 -11.04 -6.61 4.56
C LEU A 102 -9.90 -6.72 5.60
N ARG A 103 -10.22 -6.91 6.88
CA ARG A 103 -9.22 -7.11 7.94
C ARG A 103 -8.38 -8.38 7.73
N LEU A 104 -8.87 -9.33 6.96
CA LEU A 104 -8.13 -10.54 6.59
C LEU A 104 -7.15 -10.28 5.43
N LEU A 105 -7.24 -9.16 4.72
CA LEU A 105 -6.26 -8.81 3.69
C LEU A 105 -4.91 -8.54 4.35
N THR A 106 -3.85 -9.21 3.90
CA THR A 106 -2.48 -9.10 4.43
C THR A 106 -2.06 -7.66 4.69
N THR A 107 -2.33 -6.73 3.76
CA THR A 107 -2.01 -5.30 3.93
C THR A 107 -2.68 -4.68 5.17
N PHE A 108 -3.96 -4.93 5.39
CA PHE A 108 -4.66 -4.40 6.56
C PHE A 108 -4.27 -5.15 7.83
N SER A 109 -4.12 -6.47 7.78
CA SER A 109 -3.66 -7.28 8.92
C SER A 109 -2.29 -6.82 9.40
N MET A 110 -1.35 -6.60 8.47
CA MET A 110 -0.02 -6.07 8.75
C MET A 110 -0.07 -4.71 9.44
N LEU A 111 -0.85 -3.76 8.91
CA LEU A 111 -0.99 -2.43 9.53
C LEU A 111 -1.61 -2.51 10.93
N ILE A 112 -2.55 -3.42 11.15
CA ILE A 112 -3.17 -3.65 12.47
C ILE A 112 -2.11 -4.19 13.44
N VAL A 113 -1.35 -5.23 13.07
CA VAL A 113 -0.29 -5.80 13.91
C VAL A 113 0.75 -4.75 14.27
N ALA A 114 1.24 -3.99 13.28
CA ALA A 114 2.21 -2.92 13.52
C ALA A 114 1.67 -1.83 14.45
N SER A 115 0.41 -1.43 14.27
CA SER A 115 -0.23 -0.44 15.14
C SER A 115 -0.43 -0.95 16.57
N GLU A 116 -0.73 -2.22 16.76
CA GLU A 116 -0.82 -2.83 18.08
C GLU A 116 0.54 -2.92 18.78
N ASP A 117 1.60 -3.24 18.04
CA ASP A 117 2.95 -3.28 18.58
C ASP A 117 3.45 -1.86 18.96
N GLU A 118 3.17 -0.83 18.14
CA GLU A 118 3.44 0.57 18.49
C GLU A 118 2.70 0.96 19.79
N ARG A 119 1.42 0.59 19.90
CA ARG A 119 0.64 0.86 21.12
C ARG A 119 1.24 0.19 22.35
N ARG A 120 1.72 -1.06 22.21
CA ARG A 120 2.38 -1.79 23.32
C ARG A 120 3.71 -1.15 23.72
N ALA A 121 4.48 -0.67 22.75
CA ALA A 121 5.80 -0.10 22.99
C ALA A 121 5.75 1.31 23.60
N VAL A 122 4.84 2.18 23.12
CA VAL A 122 4.85 3.62 23.43
C VAL A 122 3.55 4.12 24.09
N GLY A 123 2.57 3.24 24.30
CA GLY A 123 1.29 3.56 24.94
C GLY A 123 0.26 4.24 24.03
N HIS A 124 0.64 4.63 22.80
CA HIS A 124 -0.24 5.19 21.78
C HIS A 124 0.14 4.67 20.40
N ALA A 125 -0.83 4.61 19.47
CA ALA A 125 -0.56 4.27 18.08
C ALA A 125 -1.14 5.32 17.16
N THR A 126 -0.26 6.05 16.48
CA THR A 126 -0.65 7.23 15.68
C THR A 126 -1.41 6.84 14.41
N GLY A 127 -1.15 5.65 13.86
CA GLY A 127 -1.79 5.15 12.64
C GLY A 127 -3.16 4.48 12.82
N ALA A 128 -3.57 4.11 14.05
CA ALA A 128 -4.78 3.31 14.28
C ALA A 128 -6.07 3.94 13.71
N PRO A 129 -6.32 5.25 13.87
CA PRO A 129 -7.51 5.89 13.29
C PRO A 129 -7.51 5.87 11.76
N ALA A 130 -6.35 6.03 11.12
CA ALA A 130 -6.22 6.02 9.67
C ALA A 130 -6.57 4.65 9.08
N ILE A 131 -6.17 3.56 9.73
CA ILE A 131 -6.53 2.19 9.32
C ILE A 131 -8.05 2.01 9.30
N GLY A 132 -8.73 2.45 10.36
CA GLY A 132 -10.20 2.39 10.44
C GLY A 132 -10.90 3.20 9.35
N ILE A 133 -10.36 4.37 9.00
CA ILE A 133 -10.88 5.21 7.91
C ILE A 133 -10.69 4.50 6.56
N MET A 134 -9.50 3.98 6.28
CA MET A 134 -9.21 3.25 5.04
C MET A 134 -10.12 2.03 4.87
N LEU A 135 -10.24 1.19 5.91
CA LEU A 135 -11.13 0.03 5.91
C LEU A 135 -12.58 0.42 5.62
N ARG A 136 -13.10 1.43 6.31
CA ARG A 136 -14.47 1.90 6.13
C ARG A 136 -14.70 2.44 4.73
N ALA A 137 -13.74 3.19 4.22
CA ALA A 137 -13.84 3.81 2.91
C ALA A 137 -13.82 2.77 1.78
N VAL A 138 -12.94 1.76 1.84
CA VAL A 138 -12.95 0.64 0.90
C VAL A 138 -14.23 -0.20 1.05
N ALA A 139 -14.68 -0.47 2.28
CA ALA A 139 -15.91 -1.21 2.53
C ALA A 139 -17.16 -0.52 1.94
N ALA A 140 -17.18 0.81 1.97
CA ALA A 140 -18.25 1.62 1.40
C ALA A 140 -18.18 1.64 -0.13
N SER A 141 -17.02 1.91 -0.72
CA SER A 141 -16.87 2.06 -2.17
C SER A 141 -16.96 0.72 -2.93
N GLN A 142 -16.52 -0.37 -2.32
CA GLN A 142 -16.40 -1.69 -2.96
C GLN A 142 -17.35 -2.75 -2.40
N GLY A 143 -18.44 -2.30 -1.75
CA GLY A 143 -19.34 -3.18 -1.00
C GLY A 143 -19.83 -4.41 -1.76
N ASN A 144 -20.28 -4.26 -3.00
CA ASN A 144 -20.77 -5.39 -3.81
C ASN A 144 -19.68 -6.43 -4.11
N ALA A 145 -18.45 -5.98 -4.35
CA ALA A 145 -17.32 -6.87 -4.60
C ALA A 145 -16.95 -7.65 -3.33
N LEU A 146 -16.93 -6.96 -2.18
CA LEU A 146 -16.68 -7.59 -0.88
C LEU A 146 -17.77 -8.58 -0.48
N ASP A 147 -19.05 -8.26 -0.73
CA ASP A 147 -20.15 -9.19 -0.49
C ASP A 147 -20.05 -10.44 -1.36
N ARG A 148 -19.62 -10.28 -2.62
CA ARG A 148 -19.39 -11.39 -3.54
C ARG A 148 -18.24 -12.28 -3.04
N ILE A 149 -17.09 -11.70 -2.73
CA ILE A 149 -15.93 -12.42 -2.19
C ILE A 149 -16.29 -13.15 -0.90
N GLY A 150 -16.99 -12.48 0.02
CA GLY A 150 -17.45 -13.06 1.28
C GLY A 150 -18.36 -14.27 1.08
N ARG A 151 -19.25 -14.24 0.07
CA ARG A 151 -20.08 -15.41 -0.29
C ARG A 151 -19.28 -16.53 -0.91
N GLU A 152 -18.43 -16.22 -1.90
CA GLU A 152 -17.60 -17.18 -2.63
C GLU A 152 -16.66 -17.96 -1.68
N HIS A 153 -16.15 -17.28 -0.65
CA HIS A 153 -15.22 -17.88 0.31
C HIS A 153 -15.84 -18.23 1.66
N SER A 154 -17.16 -18.08 1.84
CA SER A 154 -17.87 -18.25 3.13
C SER A 154 -17.50 -19.53 3.89
N ALA A 155 -17.38 -20.66 3.19
CA ALA A 155 -17.02 -21.94 3.79
C ALA A 155 -15.59 -22.01 4.36
N ASN A 156 -14.67 -21.18 3.86
CA ASN A 156 -13.26 -21.16 4.27
C ASN A 156 -12.93 -19.96 5.18
N LEU A 157 -13.85 -19.02 5.41
CA LEU A 157 -13.58 -17.81 6.22
C LEU A 157 -13.17 -18.14 7.66
N GLY A 158 -13.68 -19.25 8.22
CA GLY A 158 -13.27 -19.73 9.54
C GLY A 158 -11.78 -20.10 9.58
N ASP A 159 -11.33 -20.88 8.61
CA ASP A 159 -9.92 -21.29 8.49
C ASP A 159 -9.01 -20.09 8.22
N PHE A 160 -9.45 -19.17 7.36
CA PHE A 160 -8.70 -17.93 7.06
C PHE A 160 -8.55 -17.06 8.31
N SER A 161 -9.62 -16.90 9.08
CA SER A 161 -9.59 -16.15 10.33
C SER A 161 -8.68 -16.84 11.36
N ALA A 162 -8.75 -18.17 11.47
CA ALA A 162 -7.89 -18.91 12.40
C ALA A 162 -6.41 -18.77 12.03
N PHE A 163 -6.08 -18.88 10.75
CA PHE A 163 -4.72 -18.65 10.25
C PHE A 163 -4.25 -17.21 10.52
N SER A 164 -5.10 -16.21 10.23
CA SER A 164 -4.79 -14.78 10.45
C SER A 164 -4.50 -14.41 11.90
N GLN A 165 -4.96 -15.23 12.86
CA GLN A 165 -4.77 -15.05 14.29
C GLN A 165 -3.64 -15.93 14.84
N SER A 166 -3.01 -16.75 14.00
CA SER A 166 -1.90 -17.60 14.40
C SER A 166 -0.66 -16.76 14.70
N GLN A 167 0.17 -17.25 15.62
CA GLN A 167 1.44 -16.60 15.96
C GLN A 167 2.35 -16.52 14.74
N ALA A 168 2.43 -17.61 13.96
CA ALA A 168 3.26 -17.68 12.76
C ALA A 168 2.89 -16.61 11.72
N GLU A 169 1.59 -16.42 11.43
CA GLU A 169 1.14 -15.36 10.53
C GLU A 169 1.40 -13.98 11.13
N THR A 170 1.18 -13.80 12.44
CA THR A 170 1.45 -12.52 13.10
C THR A 170 2.92 -12.12 12.97
N ASP A 171 3.86 -13.07 13.13
CA ASP A 171 5.29 -12.82 12.98
C ASP A 171 5.71 -12.64 11.51
N GLU A 172 5.06 -13.34 10.56
CA GLU A 172 5.22 -13.07 9.13
C GLU A 172 4.79 -11.63 8.78
N LEU A 173 3.64 -11.18 9.30
CA LEU A 173 3.15 -9.82 9.10
C LEU A 173 4.11 -8.78 9.69
N ARG A 174 4.73 -9.03 10.84
CA ARG A 174 5.80 -8.17 11.40
C ARG A 174 7.01 -8.11 10.48
N ALA A 175 7.45 -9.25 9.98
CA ALA A 175 8.60 -9.33 9.08
C ALA A 175 8.36 -8.56 7.78
N ILE A 176 7.18 -8.73 7.18
CA ILE A 176 6.77 -7.99 5.97
C ILE A 176 6.69 -6.48 6.27
N HIS A 177 6.10 -6.09 7.40
CA HIS A 177 6.00 -4.67 7.77
C HIS A 177 7.38 -4.02 7.92
N GLU A 178 8.31 -4.68 8.61
CA GLU A 178 9.67 -4.18 8.77
C GLU A 178 10.38 -4.04 7.42
N ALA A 179 10.25 -5.04 6.55
CA ALA A 179 10.82 -4.99 5.21
C ALA A 179 10.26 -3.81 4.40
N ILE A 180 8.93 -3.59 4.43
CA ILE A 180 8.29 -2.45 3.77
C ILE A 180 8.77 -1.12 4.35
N ALA A 181 8.91 -1.01 5.67
CA ALA A 181 9.40 0.20 6.32
C ALA A 181 10.84 0.54 5.87
N VAL A 182 11.72 -0.46 5.82
CA VAL A 182 13.10 -0.30 5.31
C VAL A 182 13.09 0.12 3.84
N THR A 183 12.31 -0.55 2.99
CA THR A 183 12.20 -0.20 1.56
C THR A 183 11.60 1.18 1.35
N THR A 184 10.66 1.61 2.19
CA THR A 184 10.07 2.96 2.12
C THR A 184 11.12 4.02 2.41
N VAL A 185 11.99 3.80 3.40
CA VAL A 185 13.13 4.69 3.68
C VAL A 185 14.12 4.70 2.51
N ALA A 186 14.40 3.55 1.90
CA ALA A 186 15.25 3.46 0.72
C ALA A 186 14.65 4.19 -0.49
N ALA A 187 13.35 4.05 -0.73
CA ALA A 187 12.61 4.75 -1.77
C ALA A 187 12.63 6.27 -1.56
N GLY A 188 12.48 6.74 -0.32
CA GLY A 188 12.62 8.15 0.04
C GLY A 188 14.00 8.69 -0.33
N LYS A 189 15.07 8.01 0.10
CA LYS A 189 16.45 8.40 -0.24
C LYS A 189 16.71 8.39 -1.74
N PHE A 190 16.26 7.34 -2.43
CA PHE A 190 16.37 7.26 -3.88
C PHE A 190 15.67 8.45 -4.54
N ALA A 191 14.45 8.78 -4.11
CA ALA A 191 13.69 9.91 -4.63
C ALA A 191 14.40 11.26 -4.38
N GLU A 192 14.97 11.45 -3.19
CA GLU A 192 15.75 12.65 -2.84
C GLU A 192 17.02 12.81 -3.70
N GLU A 193 17.72 11.71 -4.00
CA GLU A 193 18.90 11.71 -4.89
C GLU A 193 18.53 11.98 -6.35
N PHE A 194 17.39 11.45 -6.79
CA PHE A 194 16.94 11.54 -8.17
C PHE A 194 16.27 12.87 -8.53
N SER A 195 15.59 13.46 -7.56
CA SER A 195 14.84 14.69 -7.73
C SER A 195 15.07 15.59 -6.51
N PRO A 196 16.16 16.38 -6.51
CA PRO A 196 16.43 17.36 -5.46
C PRO A 196 15.26 18.36 -5.25
N GLU A 197 14.40 18.51 -6.24
CA GLU A 197 13.15 19.26 -6.16
C GLU A 197 12.21 18.75 -5.06
N LEU A 198 12.24 17.45 -4.74
CA LEU A 198 11.48 16.85 -3.64
C LEU A 198 11.97 17.33 -2.27
N ASN A 199 13.22 17.78 -2.19
CA ASN A 199 13.80 18.48 -1.03
C ASN A 199 13.61 20.00 -1.11
N GLY A 200 12.75 20.48 -2.01
CA GLY A 200 12.43 21.89 -2.18
C GLY A 200 13.43 22.68 -3.04
N ASP A 201 14.43 22.03 -3.66
CA ASP A 201 15.30 22.68 -4.63
C ASP A 201 14.60 22.85 -5.98
N LEU A 202 13.80 23.91 -6.09
CA LEU A 202 13.07 24.25 -7.31
C LEU A 202 13.94 24.97 -8.36
N LYS A 203 15.26 25.01 -8.22
CA LYS A 203 16.14 25.78 -9.11
C LYS A 203 16.00 25.36 -10.57
N LYS A 204 15.98 24.05 -10.86
CA LYS A 204 15.74 23.49 -12.21
C LYS A 204 14.49 24.10 -12.85
N TRP A 205 13.35 24.06 -12.14
CA TRP A 205 12.09 24.61 -12.62
C TRP A 205 12.10 26.14 -12.76
N ARG A 206 12.75 26.85 -11.83
CA ARG A 206 12.88 28.32 -11.91
C ARG A 206 13.73 28.75 -13.11
N ASP A 207 14.80 28.04 -13.41
CA ASP A 207 15.68 28.33 -14.55
C ASP A 207 15.02 27.93 -15.87
N LEU A 208 14.28 26.83 -15.90
CA LEU A 208 13.42 26.47 -17.03
C LEU A 208 12.36 27.57 -17.29
N TYR A 209 11.69 28.06 -16.25
CA TYR A 209 10.70 29.14 -16.40
C TYR A 209 11.33 30.43 -16.96
N LYS A 210 12.54 30.80 -16.50
CA LYS A 210 13.26 31.98 -16.99
C LYS A 210 13.69 31.87 -18.45
N SER A 211 13.95 30.66 -18.95
CA SER A 211 14.38 30.43 -20.34
C SER A 211 13.21 30.40 -21.34
N LEU A 212 11.96 30.42 -20.87
CA LEU A 212 10.80 30.49 -21.74
C LEU A 212 10.75 31.85 -22.48
N PRO A 213 10.34 31.86 -23.76
CA PRO A 213 10.09 33.10 -24.48
C PRO A 213 9.09 33.94 -23.71
N ARG A 214 9.48 35.15 -23.31
CA ARG A 214 8.52 36.11 -22.77
C ARG A 214 7.67 36.61 -23.93
N ASP A 215 6.36 36.50 -23.81
CA ASP A 215 5.46 37.18 -24.73
C ASP A 215 5.89 38.65 -24.81
N LYS A 216 6.23 39.10 -26.02
CA LYS A 216 6.53 40.51 -26.24
C LYS A 216 5.30 41.30 -25.77
N PRO A 217 5.46 42.35 -24.95
CA PRO A 217 4.34 43.24 -24.67
C PRO A 217 3.79 43.69 -26.02
N SER A 218 2.53 43.33 -26.28
CA SER A 218 1.78 43.81 -27.43
C SER A 218 1.91 45.34 -27.42
N ALA A 219 2.58 45.87 -28.44
CA ALA A 219 2.76 47.31 -28.58
C ALA A 219 1.39 47.99 -28.43
N PRO A 220 1.31 49.11 -27.68
CA PRO A 220 0.05 49.81 -27.54
C PRO A 220 -0.44 50.21 -28.93
N ILE A 221 -1.66 49.77 -29.27
CA ILE A 221 -2.38 50.20 -30.45
C ILE A 221 -2.50 51.72 -30.33
N ARG A 222 -1.85 52.44 -31.24
CA ARG A 222 -2.03 53.88 -31.43
C ARG A 222 -3.15 54.13 -32.43
#